data_AF-A0A142J4C4-F1
#
_entry.id   AF-A0A142J4C4-F1
#
_cell.length_a   1.000
_cell.length_b   1.000
_cell.length_c   1.000
_cell.angle_alpha   90.00
_cell.angle_beta   90.00
_cell.angle_gamma   90.00
#
_symmetry.space_group_name_H-M   'P 1'
#
loop_
_entity.id
_entity.type
_entity.pdbx_description
1 polymer ?
#
loop_
_entity_poly.entity_id
_entity_poly.type
_entity_poly.pdbx_seq_one_letter_code
_entity_poly.pdbx_strand_id
1 'polypeptide(L)'
;RVMPICPTPNSTLIYPFIMLSLWGTIMTSLIGLRQPDLKALIAYSSVGHMGLVIASTMVQTQWGLMGTMLLMIAHGLTSSALFCLANINYERTHSRTLLLLQGAQIIFPLMATWWVISSLTNMALPPTINFMGELVIFTTMLDWCPLSIIILGISATITAGYTLYMLMSTQHGKHPSNLILPPMQTREHLLLALHIVPLILIITKPN
;
A
#
# COMPACT_ATOMS: atom_id res chain seq x y z
N ARG A 1 -8.36 20.56 14.59
CA ARG A 1 -7.23 20.77 15.53
C ARG A 1 -7.10 19.49 16.36
N VAL A 2 -6.24 18.55 15.97
CA VAL A 2 -5.83 17.49 16.89
C VAL A 2 -4.99 18.20 17.95
N MET A 3 -5.54 18.40 19.14
CA MET A 3 -4.79 19.00 20.23
C MET A 3 -3.71 18.01 20.66
N PRO A 4 -2.44 18.43 20.78
CA PRO A 4 -1.43 17.57 21.36
C PRO A 4 -1.77 17.40 22.84
N ILE A 5 -2.28 16.22 23.21
CA ILE A 5 -2.54 15.84 24.60
C ILE A 5 -1.22 15.77 25.39
N CYS A 6 -0.12 15.49 24.68
CA CYS A 6 1.24 15.45 25.23
C CYS A 6 2.04 16.65 24.69
N PRO A 7 2.91 17.30 25.48
CA PRO A 7 3.81 18.33 24.97
C PRO A 7 4.68 17.79 23.83
N THR A 8 5.17 18.69 22.97
CA THR A 8 6.10 18.35 21.89
C THR A 8 7.27 17.54 22.47
N PRO A 9 7.53 16.30 21.99
CA PRO A 9 8.57 15.47 22.55
C PRO A 9 9.92 16.16 22.45
N ASN A 10 10.79 15.94 23.44
CA ASN A 10 12.17 16.43 23.38
C ASN A 10 12.82 15.93 22.08
N SER A 11 13.63 16.78 21.45
CA SER A 11 14.30 16.48 20.17
C SER A 11 15.06 15.15 20.21
N THR A 12 15.63 14.79 21.37
CA THR A 12 16.36 13.54 21.58
C THR A 12 15.48 12.27 21.56
N LEU A 13 14.23 12.37 22.01
CA LEU A 13 13.30 11.23 22.07
C LEU A 13 12.73 10.86 20.71
N ILE A 14 12.76 11.77 19.75
CA ILE A 14 12.20 11.58 18.40
C ILE A 14 13.09 10.67 17.53
N TYR A 15 14.41 10.82 17.62
CA TYR A 15 15.38 10.09 16.80
C TYR A 15 15.19 8.56 16.78
N PRO A 16 15.05 7.83 17.91
CA PRO A 16 14.92 6.38 17.87
C PRO A 16 13.68 5.91 17.10
N PHE A 17 12.56 6.63 17.21
CA PHE A 17 11.33 6.28 16.48
C PHE A 17 11.44 6.57 14.99
N ILE A 18 12.03 7.71 14.61
CA ILE A 18 12.27 8.02 13.21
C ILE A 18 13.21 6.98 12.59
N MET A 19 14.32 6.65 13.25
CA MET A 19 15.27 5.65 12.75
C MET A 19 14.63 4.27 12.61
N LEU A 20 13.87 3.82 13.63
CA LEU A 20 13.15 2.56 13.58
C LEU A 20 12.14 2.54 12.43
N SER A 21 11.41 3.64 12.22
CA SER A 21 10.40 3.75 11.16
C SER A 21 11.01 3.70 9.76
N LEU A 22 12.06 4.50 9.50
CA LEU A 22 12.77 4.56 8.23
C LEU A 22 13.50 3.26 7.89
N TRP A 23 14.11 2.62 8.89
CA TRP A 23 14.72 1.31 8.69
C TRP A 23 13.65 0.23 8.48
N GLY A 24 12.56 0.30 9.25
CA GLY A 24 11.42 -0.60 9.15
C GLY A 24 10.75 -0.56 7.78
N THR A 25 10.61 0.62 7.15
CA THR A 25 10.03 0.73 5.80
C THR A 25 10.87 -0.02 4.77
N ILE A 26 12.20 0.11 4.82
CA ILE A 26 13.10 -0.63 3.93
C ILE A 26 12.99 -2.14 4.22
N MET A 27 13.11 -2.55 5.48
CA MET A 27 13.14 -3.98 5.81
C MET A 27 11.83 -4.68 5.46
N THR A 28 10.68 -4.05 5.72
CA THR A 28 9.36 -4.61 5.36
C THR A 28 9.18 -4.69 3.85
N SER A 29 9.67 -3.69 3.09
CA SER A 29 9.64 -3.73 1.62
C SER A 29 10.51 -4.86 1.05
N LEU A 30 11.69 -5.13 1.63
CA LEU A 30 12.56 -6.24 1.25
C LEU A 30 11.94 -7.61 1.58
N ILE A 31 11.27 -7.73 2.73
CA ILE A 31 10.52 -8.95 3.09
C ILE A 31 9.39 -9.17 2.07
N GLY A 32 8.70 -8.11 1.65
CA GLY A 32 7.64 -8.17 0.65
C GLY A 32 8.06 -8.82 -0.68
N LEU A 33 9.28 -8.57 -1.15
CA LEU A 33 9.81 -9.18 -2.38
C LEU A 33 9.96 -10.71 -2.32
N ARG A 34 10.12 -11.27 -1.12
CA ARG A 34 10.33 -12.71 -0.91
C ARG A 34 9.13 -13.43 -0.33
N GLN A 35 8.02 -12.72 -0.09
CA GLN A 35 6.89 -13.28 0.62
C GLN A 35 6.04 -14.16 -0.30
N PRO A 36 5.88 -15.47 -0.03
CA PRO A 36 5.10 -16.38 -0.88
C PRO A 36 3.60 -16.34 -0.56
N ASP A 37 3.21 -15.83 0.61
CA ASP A 37 1.82 -15.69 1.05
C ASP A 37 1.29 -14.30 0.69
N LEU A 38 0.21 -14.27 -0.10
CA LEU A 38 -0.42 -13.05 -0.59
C LEU A 38 -0.94 -12.14 0.54
N LYS A 39 -1.62 -12.70 1.57
CA LYS A 39 -2.16 -11.88 2.67
C LYS A 39 -1.03 -11.30 3.52
N ALA A 40 0.02 -12.08 3.76
CA ALA A 40 1.19 -11.61 4.48
C ALA A 40 1.96 -10.54 3.68
N LEU A 41 2.06 -10.68 2.35
CA LEU A 41 2.69 -9.68 1.48
C LEU A 41 1.97 -8.33 1.59
N ILE A 42 0.64 -8.33 1.57
CA ILE A 42 -0.19 -7.11 1.76
C ILE A 42 -0.04 -6.56 3.19
N ALA A 43 0.11 -7.42 4.20
CA ALA A 43 0.36 -6.96 5.56
C ALA A 43 1.74 -6.25 5.67
N TYR A 44 2.80 -6.81 5.09
CA TYR A 44 4.11 -6.17 5.09
C TYR A 44 4.13 -4.86 4.30
N SER A 45 3.40 -4.76 3.19
CA SER A 45 3.25 -3.48 2.48
C SER A 45 2.59 -2.42 3.37
N SER A 46 1.59 -2.80 4.17
CA SER A 46 0.93 -1.88 5.10
C SER A 46 1.86 -1.35 6.21
N VAL A 47 2.73 -2.21 6.76
CA VAL A 47 3.73 -1.79 7.74
C VAL A 47 4.72 -0.78 7.11
N GLY A 48 5.09 -0.97 5.84
CA GLY A 48 5.94 -0.04 5.10
C GLY A 48 5.33 1.36 4.98
N HIS A 49 4.10 1.49 4.49
CA HIS A 49 3.43 2.80 4.40
C HIS A 49 3.19 3.43 5.78
N MET A 50 2.84 2.64 6.80
CA MET A 50 2.67 3.16 8.16
C MET A 50 3.98 3.58 8.81
N GLY A 51 5.12 3.01 8.42
CA GLY A 51 6.42 3.52 8.84
C GLY A 51 6.68 4.95 8.35
N LEU A 52 6.24 5.30 7.13
CA LEU A 52 6.30 6.69 6.64
C LEU A 52 5.40 7.62 7.47
N VAL A 53 4.21 7.15 7.85
CA VAL A 53 3.29 7.89 8.74
C VAL A 53 3.92 8.16 10.10
N ILE A 54 4.56 7.16 10.71
CA ILE A 54 5.27 7.33 11.99
C ILE A 54 6.41 8.34 11.86
N ALA A 55 7.22 8.23 10.80
CA ALA A 55 8.34 9.13 10.59
C ALA A 55 7.90 10.60 10.49
N SER A 56 6.87 10.87 9.68
CA SER A 56 6.37 12.23 9.46
C SER A 56 5.59 12.80 10.64
N THR A 57 4.80 11.98 11.35
CA THR A 57 4.09 12.42 12.56
C THR A 57 5.05 12.85 13.68
N MET A 58 6.22 12.21 13.77
CA MET A 58 7.24 12.56 14.77
C MET A 58 7.94 13.90 14.48
N VAL A 59 7.99 14.35 13.23
CA VAL A 59 8.54 15.66 12.84
C VAL A 59 7.58 16.82 13.18
N GLN A 60 6.27 16.53 13.32
CA GLN A 60 5.23 17.47 13.80
C GLN A 60 5.09 18.78 12.99
N THR A 61 5.46 18.79 11.71
CA THR A 61 5.20 19.94 10.82
C THR A 61 3.76 19.92 10.31
N GLN A 62 3.22 21.09 9.98
CA GLN A 62 1.86 21.22 9.43
C GLN A 62 1.70 20.44 8.12
N TRP A 63 2.70 20.49 7.25
CA TRP A 63 2.75 19.70 6.03
C TRP A 63 2.82 18.21 6.33
N GLY A 64 3.63 17.80 7.31
CA GLY A 64 3.76 16.39 7.71
C GLY A 64 2.45 15.81 8.20
N LEU A 65 1.74 16.54 9.06
CA LEU A 65 0.42 16.14 9.55
C LEU A 65 -0.64 16.07 8.45
N MET A 66 -0.57 16.93 7.43
CA MET A 66 -1.46 16.84 6.27
C MET A 66 -1.14 15.60 5.43
N GLY A 67 0.13 15.34 5.15
CA GLY A 67 0.59 14.17 4.40
C GLY A 67 0.27 12.85 5.10
N THR A 68 0.43 12.80 6.42
CA THR A 68 0.10 11.61 7.22
C THR A 68 -1.39 11.30 7.19
N MET A 69 -2.25 12.31 7.33
CA MET A 69 -3.71 12.12 7.24
C MET A 69 -4.12 11.63 5.85
N LEU A 70 -3.58 12.23 4.79
CA LEU A 70 -3.84 11.80 3.41
C LEU A 70 -3.40 10.35 3.19
N LEU A 71 -2.17 10.00 3.60
CA LEU A 71 -1.64 8.66 3.44
C LEU A 71 -2.42 7.63 4.28
N MET A 72 -2.83 7.95 5.51
CA MET A 72 -3.62 7.03 6.34
C MET A 72 -4.98 6.71 5.72
N ILE A 73 -5.68 7.72 5.21
CA ILE A 73 -6.99 7.52 4.56
C ILE A 73 -6.82 6.70 3.28
N ALA A 74 -5.89 7.12 2.42
CA ALA A 74 -5.68 6.48 1.13
C ALA A 74 -5.14 5.05 1.30
N HIS A 75 -4.17 4.84 2.19
CA HIS A 75 -3.67 3.53 2.54
C HIS A 75 -4.77 2.64 3.14
N GLY A 76 -5.63 3.17 4.01
CA GLY A 76 -6.75 2.44 4.59
C GLY A 76 -7.69 1.85 3.51
N LEU A 77 -8.00 2.63 2.46
CA LEU A 77 -8.82 2.17 1.34
C LEU A 77 -8.08 1.21 0.39
N THR A 78 -6.80 1.47 0.10
CA THR A 78 -6.01 0.62 -0.81
C THR A 78 -5.68 -0.74 -0.22
N SER A 79 -5.22 -0.79 1.03
CA SER A 79 -4.89 -2.04 1.74
C SER A 79 -6.12 -2.92 1.96
N SER A 80 -7.26 -2.33 2.36
CA SER A 80 -8.52 -3.07 2.50
C SER A 80 -9.00 -3.65 1.16
N ALA A 81 -8.93 -2.89 0.06
CA ALA A 81 -9.24 -3.40 -1.27
C ALA A 81 -8.33 -4.60 -1.66
N LEU A 82 -7.02 -4.51 -1.40
CA LEU A 82 -6.08 -5.60 -1.64
C LEU A 82 -6.37 -6.84 -0.77
N PHE A 83 -6.71 -6.65 0.51
CA PHE A 83 -7.11 -7.76 1.37
C PHE A 83 -8.40 -8.44 0.88
N CYS A 84 -9.34 -7.66 0.36
CA CYS A 84 -10.56 -8.19 -0.24
C CYS A 84 -10.27 -8.97 -1.53
N LEU A 85 -9.38 -8.47 -2.41
CA LEU A 85 -8.90 -9.20 -3.58
C LEU A 85 -8.21 -10.52 -3.20
N ALA A 86 -7.36 -10.50 -2.18
CA ALA A 86 -6.74 -11.71 -1.65
C ALA A 86 -7.77 -12.69 -1.09
N ASN A 87 -8.85 -12.18 -0.49
CA ASN A 87 -9.92 -13.01 0.04
C ASN A 87 -10.78 -13.65 -1.07
N ILE A 88 -11.13 -12.91 -2.11
CA ILE A 88 -11.88 -13.41 -3.28
C ILE A 88 -11.13 -14.56 -3.96
N ASN A 89 -9.80 -14.43 -4.06
CA ASN A 89 -8.93 -15.50 -4.55
C ASN A 89 -8.94 -16.70 -3.59
N TYR A 90 -8.79 -16.44 -2.29
CA TYR A 90 -8.79 -17.48 -1.25
C TYR A 90 -10.11 -18.27 -1.20
N GLU A 91 -11.27 -17.63 -1.38
CA GLU A 91 -12.58 -18.29 -1.41
C GLU A 91 -12.70 -19.30 -2.56
N ARG A 92 -11.87 -19.18 -3.61
CA ARG A 92 -11.87 -20.08 -4.78
C ARG A 92 -10.80 -21.15 -4.72
N THR A 93 -9.61 -20.79 -4.22
CA THR A 93 -8.46 -21.70 -4.23
C THR A 93 -8.23 -22.40 -2.89
N HIS A 94 -8.83 -21.91 -1.82
CA HIS A 94 -8.57 -22.29 -0.42
C HIS A 94 -7.09 -22.24 -0.02
N SER A 95 -6.25 -21.53 -0.81
CA SER A 95 -4.84 -21.35 -0.53
C SER A 95 -4.47 -19.87 -0.55
N ARG A 96 -3.49 -19.50 0.27
CA ARG A 96 -2.93 -18.14 0.29
C ARG A 96 -1.66 -18.02 -0.55
N THR A 97 -1.27 -19.09 -1.22
CA THR A 97 -0.01 -19.19 -1.96
C THR A 97 -0.12 -18.42 -3.28
N LEU A 98 0.74 -17.41 -3.43
CA LEU A 98 0.70 -16.49 -4.56
C LEU A 98 0.96 -17.18 -5.91
N LEU A 99 1.86 -18.17 -5.95
CA LEU A 99 2.15 -18.97 -7.16
C LEU A 99 0.95 -19.77 -7.68
N LEU A 100 -0.03 -20.10 -6.84
CA LEU A 100 -1.20 -20.86 -7.26
C LEU A 100 -2.21 -20.00 -8.03
N LEU A 101 -2.10 -18.67 -7.90
CA LEU A 101 -3.05 -17.72 -8.47
C LEU A 101 -2.70 -17.27 -9.89
N GLN A 102 -1.60 -17.78 -10.48
CA GLN A 102 -1.09 -17.35 -11.78
C GLN A 102 -2.14 -17.40 -12.91
N GLY A 103 -2.03 -16.46 -13.85
CA GLY A 103 -2.84 -16.41 -15.06
C GLY A 103 -4.32 -16.07 -14.83
N ALA A 104 -4.69 -15.50 -13.68
CA ALA A 104 -6.08 -15.18 -13.35
C ALA A 104 -6.72 -14.20 -14.35
N GLN A 105 -5.95 -13.36 -15.04
CA GLN A 105 -6.46 -12.40 -16.02
C GLN A 105 -7.14 -13.07 -17.22
N ILE A 106 -6.69 -14.25 -17.62
CA ILE A 106 -7.25 -14.99 -18.77
C ILE A 106 -8.68 -15.45 -18.44
N ILE A 107 -8.94 -15.78 -17.16
CA ILE A 107 -10.21 -16.33 -16.70
C ILE A 107 -11.16 -15.21 -16.25
N PHE A 108 -10.62 -14.21 -15.53
CA PHE A 108 -11.38 -13.14 -14.90
C PHE A 108 -10.86 -11.74 -15.30
N PRO A 109 -11.09 -11.29 -16.54
CA PRO A 109 -10.54 -10.03 -17.04
C PRO A 109 -11.03 -8.81 -16.22
N LEU A 110 -12.29 -8.80 -15.79
CA LEU A 110 -12.83 -7.72 -14.95
C LEU A 110 -12.24 -7.75 -13.53
N MET A 111 -11.87 -8.91 -13.00
CA MET A 111 -11.17 -8.97 -11.72
C MET A 111 -9.73 -8.45 -11.87
N ALA A 112 -9.09 -8.75 -13.00
CA ALA A 112 -7.75 -8.23 -13.30
C ALA A 112 -7.71 -6.70 -13.37
N THR A 113 -8.76 -6.02 -13.85
CA THR A 113 -8.81 -4.55 -13.82
C THR A 113 -8.79 -4.01 -12.38
N TRP A 114 -9.48 -4.67 -11.45
CA TRP A 114 -9.45 -4.29 -10.04
C TRP A 114 -8.08 -4.53 -9.40
N TRP A 115 -7.42 -5.63 -9.75
CA TRP A 115 -6.02 -5.90 -9.37
C TRP A 115 -5.07 -4.82 -9.87
N VAL A 116 -5.19 -4.42 -11.14
CA VAL A 116 -4.36 -3.35 -11.71
C VAL A 116 -4.60 -2.03 -10.98
N ILE A 117 -5.85 -1.59 -10.82
CA ILE A 117 -6.18 -0.33 -10.15
C ILE A 117 -5.66 -0.31 -8.70
N SER A 118 -5.95 -1.36 -7.93
CA SER A 118 -5.50 -1.44 -6.52
C SER A 118 -3.98 -1.48 -6.40
N SER A 119 -3.28 -2.23 -7.27
CA SER A 119 -1.82 -2.26 -7.28
C SER A 119 -1.19 -0.91 -7.65
N LEU A 120 -1.76 -0.19 -8.63
CA LEU A 120 -1.34 1.16 -9.01
C LEU A 120 -1.50 2.15 -7.86
N THR A 121 -2.61 2.05 -7.12
CA THR A 121 -2.82 2.88 -5.92
C THR A 121 -1.84 2.51 -4.80
N ASN A 122 -1.53 1.23 -4.60
CA ASN A 122 -0.61 0.79 -3.56
C ASN A 122 0.85 1.19 -3.83
N MET A 123 1.28 1.20 -5.11
CA MET A 123 2.61 1.69 -5.48
C MET A 123 2.72 3.22 -5.55
N ALA A 124 1.68 3.95 -5.14
CA ALA A 124 1.63 5.40 -5.14
C ALA A 124 1.91 6.01 -6.53
N LEU A 125 1.25 5.52 -7.59
CA LEU A 125 1.39 6.09 -8.93
C LEU A 125 0.67 7.46 -9.04
N PRO A 126 1.26 8.51 -9.67
CA PRO A 126 0.52 9.75 -9.95
C PRO A 126 -0.66 9.48 -10.90
N PRO A 127 -1.88 10.01 -10.66
CA PRO A 127 -2.29 11.06 -9.73
C PRO A 127 -3.00 10.57 -8.44
N THR A 128 -2.61 9.42 -7.86
CA THR A 128 -3.31 8.85 -6.69
C THR A 128 -3.08 9.63 -5.38
N ILE A 129 -3.97 9.49 -4.41
CA ILE A 129 -3.82 10.15 -3.09
C ILE A 129 -2.67 9.53 -2.28
N ASN A 130 -2.39 8.23 -2.47
CA ASN A 130 -1.19 7.60 -1.89
C ASN A 130 0.05 8.39 -2.33
N PHE A 131 0.17 8.71 -3.63
CA PHE A 131 1.26 9.53 -4.15
C PHE A 131 1.31 10.92 -3.51
N MET A 132 0.16 11.61 -3.42
CA MET A 132 0.11 12.94 -2.81
C MET A 132 0.51 12.93 -1.33
N GLY A 133 0.05 11.93 -0.56
CA GLY A 133 0.42 11.76 0.84
C GLY A 133 1.91 11.46 1.00
N GLU A 134 2.46 10.53 0.21
CA GLU A 134 3.88 10.18 0.24
C GLU A 134 4.77 11.34 -0.18
N LEU A 135 4.40 12.10 -1.21
CA LEU A 135 5.16 13.26 -1.67
C LEU A 135 5.24 14.33 -0.59
N VAL A 136 4.12 14.66 0.07
CA VAL A 136 4.10 15.62 1.18
C VAL A 136 4.95 15.12 2.36
N ILE A 137 4.90 13.82 2.66
CA ILE A 137 5.78 13.22 3.67
C ILE A 137 7.25 13.37 3.26
N PHE A 138 7.60 13.10 1.99
CA PHE A 138 8.97 13.21 1.50
C PHE A 138 9.48 14.65 1.60
N THR A 139 8.66 15.66 1.27
CA THR A 139 9.05 17.06 1.44
C THR A 139 9.32 17.39 2.90
N THR A 140 8.52 16.87 3.82
CA THR A 140 8.71 17.14 5.26
C THR A 140 9.95 16.48 5.84
N MET A 141 10.29 15.30 5.34
CA MET A 141 11.49 14.58 5.77
C MET A 141 12.76 15.17 5.15
N LEU A 142 12.66 15.68 3.91
CA LEU A 142 13.72 16.45 3.26
C LEU A 142 14.08 17.70 4.06
N ASP A 143 13.07 18.45 4.51
CA ASP A 143 13.26 19.65 5.33
C ASP A 143 13.85 19.32 6.71
N TRP A 144 13.49 18.15 7.28
CA TRP A 144 14.03 17.70 8.57
C TRP A 144 15.50 17.22 8.47
N CYS A 145 15.80 16.36 7.50
CA CYS A 145 17.15 15.89 7.22
C CYS A 145 17.26 15.48 5.74
N PRO A 146 18.06 16.19 4.92
CA PRO A 146 18.17 15.91 3.50
C PRO A 146 18.62 14.48 3.16
N LEU A 147 19.40 13.83 4.04
CA LEU A 147 19.86 12.45 3.84
C LEU A 147 18.71 11.44 3.79
N SER A 148 17.57 11.74 4.44
CA SER A 148 16.40 10.86 4.48
C SER A 148 15.85 10.55 3.09
N ILE A 149 16.04 11.42 2.09
CA ILE A 149 15.51 11.21 0.74
C ILE A 149 16.09 9.98 0.04
N ILE A 150 17.34 9.61 0.35
CA ILE A 150 17.98 8.43 -0.23
C ILE A 150 17.25 7.18 0.26
N ILE A 151 17.02 7.12 1.58
CA ILE A 151 16.30 6.01 2.24
C ILE A 151 14.86 5.93 1.70
N LEU A 152 14.17 7.07 1.62
CA LEU A 152 12.80 7.15 1.14
C LEU A 152 12.69 6.75 -0.34
N GLY A 153 13.58 7.23 -1.21
CA GLY A 153 13.63 6.85 -2.62
C GLY A 153 13.90 5.35 -2.82
N ILE A 154 14.83 4.77 -2.06
CA ILE A 154 15.06 3.32 -2.06
C ILE A 154 13.81 2.57 -1.61
N SER A 155 13.16 3.01 -0.52
CA SER A 155 11.94 2.35 -0.03
C SER A 155 10.81 2.40 -1.07
N ALA A 156 10.60 3.56 -1.72
CA ALA A 156 9.58 3.74 -2.75
C ALA A 156 9.84 2.83 -3.97
N THR A 157 11.09 2.75 -4.45
CA THR A 157 11.42 1.87 -5.57
C THR A 157 11.21 0.39 -5.24
N ILE A 158 11.56 -0.06 -4.03
CA ILE A 158 11.29 -1.43 -3.59
C ILE A 158 9.77 -1.66 -3.47
N THR A 159 9.01 -0.66 -3.01
CA THR A 159 7.53 -0.77 -2.95
C THR A 159 6.89 -0.94 -4.32
N ALA A 160 7.33 -0.19 -5.32
CA ALA A 160 6.93 -0.41 -6.71
C ALA A 160 7.35 -1.80 -7.20
N GLY A 161 8.55 -2.26 -6.82
CA GLY A 161 9.05 -3.60 -7.16
C GLY A 161 8.17 -4.74 -6.64
N TYR A 162 7.87 -4.79 -5.34
CA TYR A 162 7.08 -5.90 -4.79
C TYR A 162 5.59 -5.83 -5.19
N THR A 163 5.04 -4.63 -5.42
CA THR A 163 3.65 -4.48 -5.88
C THR A 163 3.48 -4.94 -7.32
N LEU A 164 4.41 -4.60 -8.20
CA LEU A 164 4.45 -5.13 -9.56
C LEU A 164 4.68 -6.64 -9.55
N TYR A 165 5.54 -7.16 -8.67
CA TYR A 165 5.72 -8.60 -8.49
C TYR A 165 4.40 -9.28 -8.08
N MET A 166 3.67 -8.73 -7.10
CA MET A 166 2.36 -9.21 -6.68
C MET A 166 1.35 -9.24 -7.84
N LEU A 167 1.30 -8.17 -8.64
CA LEU A 167 0.40 -8.08 -9.80
C LEU A 167 0.76 -9.13 -10.87
N MET A 168 2.03 -9.20 -11.28
CA MET A 168 2.46 -10.09 -12.36
C MET A 168 2.33 -11.56 -11.97
N SER A 169 2.67 -11.88 -10.73
CA SER A 169 2.62 -13.26 -10.23
C SER A 169 1.19 -13.79 -10.02
N THR A 170 0.20 -12.91 -9.80
CA THR A 170 -1.20 -13.30 -9.69
C THR A 170 -1.92 -13.22 -11.05
N GLN A 171 -1.73 -12.14 -11.82
CA GLN A 171 -2.54 -11.92 -13.02
C GLN A 171 -1.92 -12.54 -14.28
N HIS A 172 -0.59 -12.54 -14.38
CA HIS A 172 0.12 -13.00 -15.57
C HIS A 172 0.58 -14.46 -15.44
N GLY A 173 1.01 -15.04 -16.56
CA GLY A 173 1.50 -16.41 -16.62
C GLY A 173 0.43 -17.44 -17.03
N LYS A 174 0.82 -18.72 -17.00
CA LYS A 174 -0.05 -19.83 -17.40
C LYS A 174 -0.86 -20.28 -16.19
N HIS A 175 -2.18 -20.32 -16.36
CA HIS A 175 -3.05 -20.83 -15.30
C HIS A 175 -2.81 -22.34 -15.07
N PRO A 176 -2.67 -22.80 -13.81
CA PRO A 176 -2.62 -24.23 -13.50
C PRO A 176 -3.87 -24.96 -14.01
N SER A 177 -3.68 -25.96 -14.88
CA SER A 177 -4.77 -26.68 -15.56
C SER A 177 -5.72 -27.44 -14.64
N ASN A 178 -5.35 -27.64 -13.38
CA ASN A 178 -6.05 -28.52 -12.44
C ASN A 178 -7.03 -27.76 -11.53
N LEU A 179 -7.15 -26.44 -11.69
CA LEU A 179 -8.03 -25.59 -10.88
C LEU A 179 -9.28 -25.21 -11.68
N ILE A 180 -10.44 -25.62 -11.18
CA ILE A 180 -11.74 -25.21 -11.71
C ILE A 180 -12.26 -24.09 -10.81
N LEU A 181 -12.27 -22.87 -11.33
CA LEU A 181 -12.62 -21.67 -10.58
C LEU A 181 -14.07 -21.26 -10.88
N PRO A 182 -14.91 -21.04 -9.84
CA PRO A 182 -16.27 -20.54 -10.07
C PRO A 182 -16.25 -19.08 -10.58
N PRO A 183 -17.27 -18.67 -11.36
CA PRO A 183 -17.34 -17.32 -11.89
C PRO A 183 -17.38 -16.24 -10.81
N MET A 184 -17.02 -15.01 -11.18
CA MET A 184 -17.05 -13.85 -10.29
C MET A 184 -18.49 -13.44 -9.98
N GLN A 185 -18.75 -13.10 -8.72
CA GLN A 185 -20.07 -12.68 -8.25
C GLN A 185 -20.21 -11.16 -8.28
N THR A 186 -21.43 -10.65 -8.48
CA THR A 186 -21.73 -9.21 -8.47
C THR A 186 -21.37 -8.56 -7.14
N ARG A 187 -21.56 -9.27 -6.02
CA ARG A 187 -21.15 -8.83 -4.67
C ARG A 187 -19.67 -8.48 -4.58
N GLU A 188 -18.81 -9.25 -5.25
CA GLU A 188 -17.36 -9.06 -5.21
C GLU A 188 -16.95 -7.79 -5.96
N HIS A 189 -17.56 -7.53 -7.12
CA HIS A 189 -17.35 -6.29 -7.86
C HIS A 189 -17.90 -5.07 -7.14
N LEU A 190 -19.09 -5.17 -6.53
CA LEU A 190 -19.64 -4.10 -5.71
C LEU A 190 -18.74 -3.75 -4.53
N LEU A 191 -18.21 -4.78 -3.86
CA LEU A 191 -17.29 -4.60 -2.73
C LEU A 191 -16.06 -3.81 -3.17
N LEU A 192 -15.43 -4.17 -4.29
CA LEU A 192 -14.23 -3.47 -4.78
C LEU A 192 -14.54 -2.05 -5.27
N ALA A 193 -15.68 -1.87 -5.93
CA ALA A 193 -16.16 -0.55 -6.33
C ALA A 193 -16.35 0.37 -5.11
N LEU A 194 -16.90 -0.13 -3.99
CA LEU A 194 -17.09 0.65 -2.77
C LEU A 194 -15.77 1.08 -2.10
N HIS A 195 -14.64 0.42 -2.39
CA HIS A 195 -13.32 0.87 -1.92
C HIS A 195 -12.69 1.88 -2.89
N ILE A 196 -12.78 1.62 -4.19
CA ILE A 196 -12.06 2.40 -5.21
C ILE A 196 -12.79 3.68 -5.60
N VAL A 197 -14.12 3.69 -5.63
CA VAL A 197 -14.90 4.90 -5.96
C VAL A 197 -14.63 6.03 -4.97
N PRO A 198 -14.63 5.84 -3.64
CA PRO A 198 -14.24 6.89 -2.69
C PRO A 198 -12.81 7.38 -2.92
N LEU A 199 -11.88 6.48 -3.24
CA LEU A 199 -10.50 6.84 -3.52
C LEU A 199 -10.41 7.75 -4.76
N ILE A 200 -11.14 7.45 -5.82
CA ILE A 200 -11.22 8.29 -7.02
C ILE A 200 -11.88 9.64 -6.70
N LEU A 201 -12.95 9.66 -5.92
CA LEU A 201 -13.64 10.90 -5.54
C LEU A 201 -12.72 11.86 -4.77
N ILE A 202 -11.93 11.35 -3.83
CA ILE A 202 -10.98 12.17 -3.07
C ILE A 202 -9.88 12.74 -3.98
N ILE A 203 -9.48 12.05 -5.07
CA ILE A 203 -8.55 12.61 -6.06
C ILE A 203 -9.15 13.87 -6.72
N THR A 204 -10.43 13.82 -7.07
CA THR A 204 -11.09 14.95 -7.76
C THR A 204 -11.28 16.16 -6.87
N LYS A 205 -11.45 15.95 -5.56
CA LYS A 205 -11.65 17.02 -4.58
C LYS A 205 -10.99 16.66 -3.25
N PRO A 206 -9.68 16.95 -3.10
CA PRO A 206 -8.94 16.64 -1.87
C PRO A 206 -9.18 17.65 -0.73
N ASN A 207 -9.92 18.74 -1.01
CA ASN A 207 -10.20 19.84 -0.09
C ASN A 207 -11.44 19.62 0.77
#